data_AF-T1H3P9-F1
#
_entry.id   AF-T1H3P9-F1
#
_cell.length_a   1.000
_cell.length_b   1.000
_cell.length_c   1.000
_cell.angle_alpha   90.00
_cell.angle_beta   90.00
_cell.angle_gamma   90.00
#
_symmetry.space_group_name_H-M   'P 1'
#
loop_
_entity.id
_entity.type
_entity.pdbx_description
1 polymer ?
#
loop_
_entity_poly.entity_id
_entity_poly.type
_entity_poly.pdbx_seq_one_letter_code
_entity_poly.pdbx_strand_id
1 'polypeptide(L)'
;ALLDDIHDNKALKDIIVDIKELALKSNIPEHEIISLVNLGHRYVCREWNKKEELVTDQAIKHLRGYCTLLEAFTTTDRSELSLILKVQEFCYENMNFMKAFQKIILLFYKTEVLSEETILRWYKDAHATKGKMHFLEQMKNMVE
;
A
#
# COMPACT_ATOMS: atom_id res chain seq x y z
N ALA A 1 -6.31 -16.92 -12.86
CA ALA A 1 -7.46 -16.83 -11.94
C ALA A 1 -7.48 -15.46 -11.26
N LEU A 2 -6.80 -15.23 -10.12
CA LEU A 2 -6.82 -13.91 -9.44
C LEU A 2 -6.17 -12.78 -10.24
N LEU A 3 -5.17 -13.12 -11.07
CA LEU A 3 -4.46 -12.18 -11.95
C LEU A 3 -5.28 -11.79 -13.19
N ASP A 4 -6.21 -12.64 -13.63
CA ASP A 4 -7.05 -12.36 -14.81
C ASP A 4 -8.21 -11.42 -14.42
N ASP A 5 -8.74 -11.58 -13.21
CA ASP A 5 -9.83 -10.73 -12.68
C ASP A 5 -9.40 -9.27 -12.42
N ILE A 6 -8.10 -9.03 -12.14
CA ILE A 6 -7.54 -7.68 -12.01
C ILE A 6 -7.44 -6.98 -13.38
N HIS A 7 -7.32 -7.76 -14.46
CA HIS A 7 -7.14 -7.25 -15.81
C HIS A 7 -8.44 -6.85 -16.49
N ASP A 8 -9.60 -7.33 -16.01
CA ASP A 8 -10.87 -7.31 -16.73
C ASP A 8 -11.85 -6.19 -16.31
N ASN A 9 -11.36 -5.17 -15.61
CA ASN A 9 -12.20 -4.02 -15.21
C ASN A 9 -13.44 -4.43 -14.38
N LYS A 10 -13.38 -5.60 -13.71
CA LYS A 10 -14.36 -5.99 -12.69
C LYS A 10 -14.42 -4.87 -11.65
N ALA A 11 -15.62 -4.48 -11.26
CA ALA A 11 -15.79 -3.44 -10.27
C ALA A 11 -14.98 -3.84 -9.04
N LEU A 12 -14.18 -2.92 -8.49
CA LEU A 12 -13.36 -3.18 -7.30
C LEU A 12 -14.17 -3.79 -6.15
N LYS A 13 -15.48 -3.54 -6.13
CA LYS A 13 -16.47 -4.14 -5.23
C LYS A 13 -16.58 -5.66 -5.37
N ASP A 14 -16.57 -6.19 -6.59
CA ASP A 14 -16.63 -7.64 -6.85
C ASP A 14 -15.31 -8.30 -6.45
N ILE A 15 -14.18 -7.64 -6.73
CA ILE A 15 -12.86 -8.10 -6.28
C ILE A 15 -12.76 -8.13 -4.74
N ILE A 16 -13.32 -7.12 -4.04
CA ILE A 16 -13.40 -7.11 -2.57
C ILE A 16 -14.17 -8.34 -2.07
N VAL A 17 -15.32 -8.65 -2.68
CA VAL A 17 -16.17 -9.78 -2.30
C VAL A 17 -15.43 -11.10 -2.54
N ASP A 18 -14.83 -11.28 -3.72
CA ASP A 18 -14.10 -12.50 -4.08
C ASP A 18 -12.90 -12.73 -3.13
N ILE A 19 -12.13 -11.68 -2.80
CA ILE A 19 -10.99 -11.78 -1.88
C ILE A 19 -11.47 -12.07 -0.45
N LYS A 20 -12.57 -11.45 0.02
CA LYS A 20 -13.14 -11.74 1.34
C LYS A 20 -13.64 -13.19 1.43
N GLU A 21 -14.29 -13.70 0.38
CA GLU A 21 -14.74 -15.09 0.33
C GLU A 21 -13.56 -16.08 0.28
N LEU A 22 -12.51 -15.77 -0.48
CA LEU A 22 -11.28 -16.59 -0.52
C LEU A 22 -10.56 -16.59 0.83
N ALA A 23 -10.49 -15.43 1.50
CA ALA A 23 -9.90 -15.29 2.82
C ALA A 23 -10.65 -16.10 3.88
N LEU A 24 -11.99 -16.04 3.86
CA LEU A 24 -12.85 -16.82 4.75
C LEU A 24 -12.73 -18.32 4.48
N LYS A 25 -12.68 -18.75 3.21
CA LYS A 25 -12.53 -20.16 2.84
C LYS A 25 -11.16 -20.73 3.20
N SER A 26 -10.12 -19.90 3.14
CA SER A 26 -8.72 -20.33 3.29
C SER A 26 -8.12 -19.99 4.66
N ASN A 27 -8.89 -19.31 5.53
CA ASN A 27 -8.46 -18.78 6.83
C ASN A 27 -7.17 -17.94 6.73
N ILE A 28 -7.05 -17.16 5.66
CA ILE A 28 -5.86 -16.33 5.40
C ILE A 28 -6.02 -15.05 6.21
N PRO A 29 -5.06 -14.72 7.09
CA PRO A 29 -5.14 -13.52 7.91
C PRO A 29 -4.97 -12.25 7.06
N GLU A 30 -5.62 -11.15 7.43
CA GLU A 30 -5.70 -9.92 6.61
C GLU A 30 -4.33 -9.36 6.19
N HIS A 31 -3.31 -9.50 7.04
CA HIS A 31 -1.94 -9.07 6.73
C HIS A 31 -1.30 -9.83 5.54
N GLU A 32 -1.72 -11.07 5.26
CA GLU A 32 -1.30 -11.81 4.07
C GLU A 32 -2.08 -11.38 2.82
N ILE A 33 -3.35 -10.98 2.97
CA ILE A 33 -4.17 -10.43 1.88
C ILE A 33 -3.55 -9.12 1.36
N ILE A 34 -3.07 -8.27 2.27
CA ILE A 34 -2.33 -7.05 1.92
C ILE A 34 -1.06 -7.37 1.10
N SER A 35 -0.42 -8.50 1.37
CA SER A 35 0.73 -8.96 0.59
C SER A 35 0.34 -9.41 -0.83
N LEU A 36 -0.85 -10.01 -0.99
CA LEU A 36 -1.39 -10.45 -2.28
C LEU A 36 -1.90 -9.27 -3.13
N VAL A 37 -2.58 -8.29 -2.54
CA VAL A 37 -3.01 -7.06 -3.22
C VAL A 37 -1.80 -6.26 -3.71
N ASN A 38 -0.74 -6.19 -2.90
CA ASN A 38 0.54 -5.60 -3.29
C ASN A 38 1.24 -6.37 -4.43
N LEU A 39 1.02 -7.68 -4.56
CA LEU A 39 1.56 -8.49 -5.67
C LEU A 39 0.84 -8.21 -6.98
N GLY A 40 -0.49 -8.03 -6.93
CA GLY A 40 -1.30 -7.57 -8.07
C GLY A 40 -0.89 -6.16 -8.55
N HIS A 41 -0.62 -5.26 -7.61
CA HIS A 41 -0.08 -3.92 -7.89
C HIS A 41 1.30 -3.95 -8.56
N ARG A 42 2.19 -4.85 -8.09
CA ARG A 42 3.55 -5.03 -8.65
C ARG A 42 3.55 -5.48 -10.12
N TYR A 43 2.49 -6.16 -10.56
CA TYR A 43 2.30 -6.57 -11.97
C TYR A 43 1.89 -5.39 -12.88
N VAL A 44 1.11 -4.42 -12.38
CA VAL A 44 0.67 -3.23 -13.14
C VAL A 44 1.82 -2.20 -13.29
N CYS A 45 2.86 -2.28 -12.45
CA CYS A 45 4.05 -1.42 -12.50
C CYS A 45 5.00 -1.64 -13.69
N ARG A 46 4.77 -2.63 -14.57
CA ARG A 46 5.72 -2.98 -15.64
C ARG A 46 5.93 -1.89 -16.71
N GLU A 47 5.02 -0.92 -16.85
CA GLU A 47 5.09 0.13 -17.88
C GLU A 47 5.21 1.56 -17.31
N TRP A 48 5.53 1.71 -16.03
CA TRP A 48 5.51 3.04 -15.40
C TRP A 48 6.65 3.94 -15.87
N ASN A 49 6.42 5.26 -15.78
CA ASN A 49 7.37 6.24 -16.26
C ASN A 49 8.71 6.16 -15.50
N LYS A 50 9.83 6.48 -16.17
CA LYS A 50 11.16 6.50 -15.54
C LYS A 50 11.46 7.82 -14.81
N LYS A 51 10.66 8.87 -15.04
CA LYS A 51 10.79 10.14 -14.31
C LYS A 51 10.12 10.04 -12.95
N GLU A 52 10.88 10.32 -11.88
CA GLU A 52 10.46 10.22 -10.48
C GLU A 52 9.15 10.97 -10.15
N GLU A 53 8.94 12.16 -10.71
CA GLU A 53 7.70 12.91 -10.44
C GLU A 53 6.48 12.27 -11.13
N LEU A 54 6.63 11.89 -12.40
CA LEU A 54 5.55 11.30 -13.19
C LEU A 54 5.14 9.93 -12.65
N VAL A 55 6.12 9.12 -12.22
CA VAL A 55 5.86 7.81 -11.65
C VAL A 55 5.14 7.92 -10.31
N THR A 56 5.45 8.95 -9.53
CA THR A 56 4.80 9.22 -8.26
C THR A 56 3.34 9.61 -8.48
N ASP A 57 3.06 10.53 -9.41
CA ASP A 57 1.69 10.95 -9.71
C ASP A 57 0.85 9.81 -10.32
N GLN A 58 1.47 8.96 -11.15
CA GLN A 58 0.85 7.73 -11.66
C GLN A 58 0.49 6.77 -10.53
N ALA A 59 1.42 6.55 -9.59
CA ALA A 59 1.19 5.70 -8.42
C ALA A 59 0.02 6.21 -7.58
N ILE A 60 -0.01 7.50 -7.25
CA ILE A 60 -1.08 8.11 -6.44
C ILE A 60 -2.44 8.01 -7.14
N LYS A 61 -2.50 8.29 -8.45
CA LYS A 61 -3.74 8.19 -9.22
C LYS A 61 -4.26 6.75 -9.25
N HIS A 62 -3.38 5.78 -9.44
CA HIS A 62 -3.73 4.37 -9.44
C HIS A 62 -4.20 3.93 -8.04
N LEU A 63 -3.41 4.19 -7.00
CA LEU A 63 -3.70 3.83 -5.61
C LEU A 63 -5.02 4.42 -5.10
N ARG A 64 -5.38 5.64 -5.53
CA ARG A 64 -6.67 6.26 -5.15
C ARG A 64 -7.88 5.39 -5.53
N GLY A 65 -7.80 4.65 -6.64
CA GLY A 65 -8.84 3.69 -7.01
C GLY A 65 -8.92 2.52 -6.05
N TYR A 66 -7.79 2.08 -5.50
CA TYR A 66 -7.71 0.93 -4.59
C TYR A 66 -7.85 1.31 -3.11
N CYS A 67 -7.97 2.59 -2.75
CA CYS A 67 -8.12 2.99 -1.35
C CYS A 67 -9.31 2.29 -0.68
N THR A 68 -10.47 2.21 -1.34
CA THR A 68 -11.66 1.49 -0.82
C THR A 68 -11.42 -0.01 -0.65
N LEU A 69 -10.58 -0.62 -1.50
CA LEU A 69 -10.17 -2.01 -1.36
C LEU A 69 -9.25 -2.18 -0.14
N LEU A 70 -8.24 -1.32 -0.03
CA LEU A 70 -7.25 -1.38 1.06
C LEU A 70 -7.91 -1.13 2.42
N GLU A 71 -8.76 -0.11 2.53
CA GLU A 71 -9.55 0.20 3.73
C GLU A 71 -10.34 -1.01 4.22
N ALA A 72 -10.92 -1.79 3.29
CA ALA A 72 -11.69 -2.98 3.64
C ALA A 72 -10.85 -4.14 4.23
N PHE A 73 -9.51 -4.05 4.15
CA PHE A 73 -8.55 -5.06 4.64
C PHE A 73 -7.52 -4.49 5.63
N THR A 74 -7.65 -3.22 6.01
CA THR A 74 -6.84 -2.56 7.04
C THR A 74 -7.68 -2.26 8.27
N THR A 75 -8.42 -3.26 8.77
CA THR A 75 -9.36 -3.08 9.90
C THR A 75 -8.69 -3.10 11.27
N THR A 76 -7.41 -3.47 11.33
CA THR A 76 -6.61 -3.56 12.56
C THR A 76 -5.28 -2.83 12.42
N ASP A 77 -4.72 -2.35 13.54
CA ASP A 77 -3.39 -1.72 13.58
C ASP A 77 -2.31 -2.61 12.96
N ARG A 78 -2.44 -3.94 13.13
CA ARG A 78 -1.49 -4.91 12.57
C ARG A 78 -1.55 -4.93 11.05
N SER A 79 -2.75 -4.92 10.46
CA SER A 79 -2.93 -4.85 9.01
C SER A 79 -2.45 -3.52 8.45
N GLU A 80 -2.79 -2.40 9.09
CA GLU A 80 -2.31 -1.07 8.70
C GLU A 80 -0.78 -0.99 8.74
N LEU A 81 -0.15 -1.43 9.84
CA LEU A 81 1.30 -1.42 9.98
C LEU A 81 1.97 -2.31 8.93
N SER A 82 1.40 -3.48 8.65
CA SER A 82 1.87 -4.38 7.61
C SER A 82 1.82 -3.72 6.22
N LEU A 83 0.80 -2.91 5.95
CA LEU A 83 0.71 -2.15 4.71
C LEU A 83 1.84 -1.11 4.61
N ILE A 84 2.09 -0.32 5.66
CA ILE A 84 3.17 0.69 5.67
C ILE A 84 4.53 0.01 5.43
N LEU A 85 4.80 -1.09 6.13
CA LEU A 85 6.05 -1.85 5.97
C LEU A 85 6.22 -2.38 4.55
N LYS A 86 5.14 -2.85 3.93
CA LYS A 86 5.22 -3.36 2.54
C LYS A 86 5.45 -2.26 1.53
N VAL A 87 4.84 -1.09 1.73
CA VAL A 87 5.09 0.10 0.90
C VAL A 87 6.54 0.57 1.09
N GLN A 88 7.06 0.56 2.32
CA GLN A 88 8.46 0.90 2.62
C GLN A 88 9.43 -0.02 1.87
N GLU A 89 9.21 -1.34 1.94
CA GLU A 89 10.01 -2.32 1.20
C GLU A 89 9.94 -2.09 -0.31
N PHE A 90 8.74 -1.88 -0.85
CA PHE A 90 8.55 -1.64 -2.28
C PHE A 90 9.26 -0.37 -2.76
N CYS A 91 9.10 0.73 -2.04
CA CYS A 91 9.77 2.00 -2.35
C CYS A 91 11.30 1.88 -2.25
N TYR A 92 11.80 1.07 -1.31
CA TYR A 92 13.24 0.83 -1.17
C TYR A 92 13.80 -0.02 -2.32
N GLU A 93 13.09 -1.08 -2.72
CA GLU A 93 13.47 -1.95 -3.84
C GLU A 93 13.44 -1.23 -5.19
N ASN A 94 12.62 -0.17 -5.31
CA ASN A 94 12.44 0.58 -6.54
C ASN A 94 12.81 2.05 -6.34
N MET A 95 14.07 2.40 -6.64
CA MET A 95 14.62 3.75 -6.39
C MET A 95 13.73 4.90 -6.89
N ASN A 96 13.02 4.70 -8.01
CA ASN A 96 12.09 5.68 -8.58
C ASN A 96 10.92 6.08 -7.65
N PHE A 97 10.62 5.27 -6.64
CA PHE A 97 9.53 5.46 -5.67
C PHE A 97 10.00 5.91 -4.29
N MET A 98 11.31 6.10 -4.09
CA MET A 98 11.84 6.59 -2.81
C MET A 98 11.18 7.91 -2.41
N LYS A 99 10.95 8.82 -3.37
CA LYS A 99 10.22 10.09 -3.15
C LYS A 99 8.70 9.96 -3.09
N ALA A 100 8.14 8.83 -3.53
CA ALA A 100 6.70 8.59 -3.56
C ALA A 100 6.15 8.17 -2.18
N PHE A 101 6.99 7.58 -1.33
CA PHE A 101 6.56 6.99 -0.06
C PHE A 101 5.72 7.95 0.81
N GLN A 102 6.22 9.15 1.13
CA GLN A 102 5.46 10.13 1.91
C GLN A 102 4.12 10.49 1.25
N LYS A 103 4.07 10.66 -0.07
CA LYS A 103 2.80 10.96 -0.78
C LYS A 103 1.83 9.78 -0.71
N ILE A 104 2.32 8.55 -0.72
CA ILE A 104 1.50 7.32 -0.58
C ILE A 104 0.91 7.23 0.82
N ILE A 105 1.74 7.42 1.86
CA ILE A 105 1.27 7.39 3.25
C ILE A 105 0.25 8.52 3.50
N LEU A 106 0.51 9.71 2.97
CA LEU A 106 -0.44 10.82 3.05
C LEU A 106 -1.76 10.54 2.31
N LEU A 107 -1.72 9.87 1.16
CA LEU A 107 -2.93 9.44 0.46
C LEU A 107 -3.73 8.49 1.33
N PHE A 108 -3.09 7.45 1.87
CA PHE A 108 -3.75 6.45 2.70
C PHE A 108 -4.32 7.03 3.99
N TYR A 109 -3.61 7.95 4.62
CA TYR A 109 -4.12 8.71 5.76
C TYR A 109 -5.39 9.50 5.37
N LYS A 110 -5.35 10.27 4.28
CA LYS A 110 -6.49 11.07 3.81
C LYS A 110 -7.69 10.25 3.34
N THR A 111 -7.51 8.96 3.07
CA THR A 111 -8.57 8.05 2.64
C THR A 111 -8.92 7.04 3.72
N GLU A 112 -8.56 7.28 4.99
CA GLU A 112 -8.89 6.42 6.14
C GLU A 112 -8.38 4.97 6.01
N VAL A 113 -7.38 4.73 5.14
CA VAL A 113 -6.74 3.41 4.99
C VAL A 113 -5.71 3.18 6.10
N LEU A 114 -5.12 4.25 6.61
CA LEU A 114 -4.16 4.23 7.71
C LEU A 114 -4.59 5.24 8.77
N SER A 115 -4.59 4.81 10.02
CA SER A 115 -4.78 5.70 11.16
C SER A 115 -3.52 6.49 11.50
N GLU A 116 -3.71 7.65 12.14
CA GLU A 116 -2.61 8.45 12.69
C GLU A 116 -1.76 7.65 13.68
N GLU A 117 -2.42 6.85 14.53
CA GLU A 117 -1.76 6.01 15.54
C GLU A 117 -0.79 5.02 14.90
N THR A 118 -1.20 4.32 13.85
CA THR A 118 -0.31 3.38 13.15
C THR A 118 0.86 4.10 12.48
N ILE A 119 0.64 5.27 11.87
CA ILE A 119 1.70 6.05 11.24
C ILE A 119 2.74 6.50 12.28
N LEU A 120 2.28 6.99 13.44
CA LEU A 120 3.12 7.38 14.57
C LEU A 120 3.90 6.19 15.12
N ARG A 121 3.26 5.03 15.25
CA ARG A 121 3.90 3.81 15.71
C ARG A 121 5.00 3.34 14.75
N TRP A 122 4.71 3.34 13.45
CA TRP A 122 5.72 3.05 12.43
C TRP A 122 6.90 4.03 12.52
N TYR A 123 6.65 5.34 12.66
CA TYR A 123 7.70 6.35 12.75
C TYR A 123 8.60 6.15 13.99
N LYS A 124 8.01 5.82 15.15
CA LYS A 124 8.74 5.67 16.41
C LYS A 124 9.61 4.42 16.48
N ASP A 125 9.02 3.24 16.27
CA ASP A 125 9.70 1.97 16.58
C ASP A 125 9.34 0.79 15.66
N ALA A 126 8.27 0.88 14.88
CA ALA A 126 7.78 -0.24 14.07
C ALA A 126 8.17 -0.16 12.58
N HIS A 127 9.17 0.64 12.22
CA HIS A 127 9.69 0.78 10.85
C HIS A 127 10.70 -0.32 10.47
N ALA A 128 10.77 -0.65 9.18
CA ALA A 128 11.78 -1.57 8.69
C ALA A 128 13.18 -0.92 8.69
N THR A 129 14.22 -1.75 8.83
CA THR A 129 15.63 -1.30 8.75
C THR A 129 16.02 -0.83 7.34
N LYS A 130 15.39 -1.38 6.31
CA LYS A 130 15.60 -1.02 4.90
C LYS A 130 15.14 0.42 4.62
N GLY A 131 16.06 1.29 4.22
CA GLY A 131 15.74 2.69 3.92
C GLY A 131 15.35 3.53 5.13
N LYS A 132 15.52 3.03 6.36
CA LYS A 132 15.09 3.67 7.62
C LYS A 132 15.39 5.17 7.67
N MET A 133 16.67 5.56 7.57
CA MET A 133 17.07 6.96 7.71
C MET A 133 16.38 7.86 6.67
N HIS A 134 16.23 7.36 5.44
CA HIS A 134 15.61 8.13 4.36
C HIS A 134 14.12 8.34 4.59
N PHE A 135 13.39 7.26 4.91
CA PHE A 135 11.94 7.34 5.08
C PHE A 135 11.53 8.06 6.36
N LEU A 136 12.31 7.94 7.45
CA LEU A 136 12.06 8.73 8.65
C LEU A 136 12.26 10.23 8.38
N GLU A 137 13.37 10.62 7.75
CA GLU A 137 13.61 12.03 7.39
C GLU A 137 12.50 12.57 6.48
N GLN A 138 12.07 11.77 5.51
CA GLN A 138 10.99 12.14 4.59
C GLN A 138 9.63 12.31 5.30
N MET A 139 9.36 11.49 6.31
CA MET A 139 8.10 11.51 7.07
C MET A 139 8.10 12.54 8.20
N LYS A 140 9.25 13.11 8.55
CA LYS A 140 9.39 14.06 9.65
C LYS A 140 8.40 15.22 9.57
N ASN A 141 8.32 15.92 8.43
CA ASN A 141 7.38 17.04 8.23
C ASN A 141 5.89 16.64 8.25
N MET A 142 5.58 15.34 8.15
CA MET A 142 4.21 14.84 8.23
C MET A 142 3.83 14.49 9.67
N VAL A 143 4.80 14.17 10.51
CA VAL A 143 4.62 13.60 11.85
C VAL A 143 4.96 14.60 12.98
N GLU A 144 5.92 15.50 12.74
CA GLU A 144 6.36 16.58 13.64
C GLU A 144 5.88 17.95 13.15
#